data_AF-A0A7S1S358-F1
#
_entry.id   AF-A0A7S1S358-F1
#
_cell.length_a   1.000
_cell.length_b   1.000
_cell.length_c   1.000
_cell.angle_alpha   90.00
_cell.angle_beta   90.00
_cell.angle_gamma   90.00
#
_symmetry.space_group_name_H-M   'P 1'
#
loop_
_entity.id
_entity.type
_entity.pdbx_description
1 polymer ?
#
loop_
_entity_poly.entity_id
_entity_poly.type
_entity_poly.pdbx_seq_one_letter_code
_entity_poly.pdbx_strand_id
1 'polypeptide(L)'
;LSLASSKPLSLGAIQVWKYSTTRYIFQMAMTDLLSSVADVMAPMWVEMSFLVFFALGFAFLRLDFFTQSTKSKKTIESETPQFSPKLKQVIETESASGSPAAVLKAWRAGKDIAPTPSELFKDVVQALADTQPQAMVAELVAHIQRHAVALKNAR
;
A
#
# COMPACT_ATOMS: atom_id res chain seq x y z
N LEU A 1 -63.12 49.80 46.51
CA LEU A 1 -62.30 49.90 45.27
C LEU A 1 -60.84 50.08 45.68
N SER A 2 -60.12 48.97 45.89
CA SER A 2 -58.67 48.99 46.17
C SER A 2 -57.94 48.94 44.83
N LEU A 3 -57.34 50.06 44.43
CA LEU A 3 -56.50 50.17 43.25
C LEU A 3 -55.18 49.44 43.55
N ALA A 4 -55.00 48.28 42.92
CA ALA A 4 -53.77 47.51 42.98
C ALA A 4 -52.63 48.34 42.37
N SER A 5 -51.66 48.69 43.23
CA SER A 5 -50.43 49.38 42.85
C SER A 5 -49.56 48.46 42.00
N SER A 6 -49.51 48.72 40.69
CA SER A 6 -48.61 48.04 39.77
C SER A 6 -47.18 48.55 39.98
N LYS A 7 -46.36 47.76 40.68
CA LYS A 7 -44.92 48.05 40.82
C LYS A 7 -44.25 47.96 39.44
N PRO A 8 -43.47 48.96 39.00
CA PRO A 8 -42.78 48.90 37.73
C PRO A 8 -41.73 47.77 37.74
N LEU A 9 -41.74 46.97 36.69
CA LEU A 9 -40.75 45.91 36.47
C LEU A 9 -39.34 46.50 36.53
N SER A 10 -38.53 45.97 37.45
CA SER A 10 -37.11 46.32 37.60
C SER A 10 -36.38 46.14 36.27
N LEU A 11 -35.51 47.09 35.92
CA LEU A 11 -34.63 47.03 34.75
C LEU A 11 -33.84 45.71 34.69
N GLY A 12 -33.51 45.12 35.85
CA GLY A 12 -32.88 43.81 35.93
C GLY A 12 -33.77 42.67 35.43
N ALA A 13 -35.07 42.71 35.74
CA ALA A 13 -36.03 41.72 35.24
C ALA A 13 -36.24 41.83 33.72
N ILE A 14 -36.23 43.06 33.19
CA ILE A 14 -36.33 43.32 31.74
C ILE A 14 -35.09 42.79 31.00
N GLN A 15 -33.89 43.00 31.57
CA GLN A 15 -32.65 42.47 31.01
C GLN A 15 -32.61 40.94 31.05
N VAL A 16 -32.92 40.32 32.19
CA VAL A 16 -32.96 38.85 32.34
C VAL A 16 -33.97 38.22 31.38
N TRP A 17 -35.15 38.82 31.22
CA TRP A 17 -36.16 38.33 30.27
C TRP A 17 -35.68 38.46 28.82
N LYS A 18 -35.04 39.57 28.44
CA LYS A 18 -34.47 39.75 27.10
C LYS A 18 -33.36 38.73 26.80
N TYR A 19 -32.41 38.53 27.70
CA TYR A 19 -31.34 37.53 27.54
C TYR A 19 -31.90 36.10 27.47
N SER A 20 -32.88 35.79 28.32
CA SER A 20 -33.58 34.50 28.31
C SER A 20 -34.27 34.25 26.97
N THR A 21 -35.07 35.21 26.49
CA THR A 21 -35.81 35.10 25.23
C THR A 21 -34.88 35.02 24.01
N THR A 22 -33.79 35.80 23.98
CA THR A 22 -32.79 35.71 22.90
C THR A 22 -32.11 34.33 22.86
N ARG A 23 -31.83 33.73 24.03
CA ARG A 23 -31.25 32.37 24.08
C ARG A 23 -32.22 31.31 23.57
N TYR A 24 -33.51 31.39 23.91
CA TYR A 24 -34.50 30.43 23.41
C TYR A 24 -34.71 30.54 21.90
N ILE A 25 -34.78 31.76 21.36
CA ILE A 25 -34.90 31.99 19.92
C ILE A 25 -33.66 31.45 19.18
N PHE A 26 -32.47 31.71 19.72
CA PHE A 26 -31.23 31.19 19.14
C PHE A 26 -31.17 29.65 19.17
N GLN A 27 -31.62 29.02 20.26
CA GLN A 27 -31.68 27.56 20.36
C GLN A 27 -32.66 26.96 19.35
N MET A 28 -33.87 27.50 19.22
CA MET A 28 -34.83 27.04 18.21
C MET A 28 -34.29 27.20 16.79
N ALA A 29 -33.67 28.36 16.49
CA ALA A 29 -33.07 28.59 15.18
C ALA A 29 -31.93 27.59 14.88
N MET A 30 -31.12 27.24 15.88
CA MET A 30 -30.06 26.23 15.73
C MET A 30 -30.64 24.82 15.55
N THR A 31 -31.69 24.45 16.27
CA THR A 31 -32.31 23.13 16.10
C THR A 31 -32.94 22.96 14.73
N ASP A 32 -33.62 23.99 14.22
CA ASP A 32 -34.26 23.97 12.90
C ASP A 32 -33.25 23.94 11.76
N LEU A 33 -32.12 24.65 11.93
CA LEU A 33 -31.01 24.57 10.99
C LEU A 33 -30.42 23.16 10.97
N LEU A 34 -30.15 22.58 12.16
CA LEU A 34 -29.56 21.25 12.28
C LEU A 34 -30.50 20.16 11.74
N SER A 35 -31.81 20.27 11.98
CA SER A 35 -32.78 19.32 11.43
C SER A 35 -32.87 19.42 9.91
N SER A 36 -32.84 20.63 9.36
CA SER A 36 -32.85 20.84 7.91
C SER A 36 -31.59 20.27 7.25
N VAL A 37 -30.42 20.48 7.88
CA VAL A 37 -29.17 19.89 7.40
C VAL A 37 -29.22 18.37 7.51
N ALA A 38 -29.77 17.82 8.60
CA ALA A 38 -29.93 16.39 8.78
C ALA A 38 -30.85 15.77 7.71
N ASP A 39 -31.97 16.42 7.38
CA ASP A 39 -32.90 15.95 6.35
C ASP A 39 -32.26 15.94 4.95
N VAL A 40 -31.41 16.93 4.65
CA VAL A 40 -30.66 16.99 3.40
C VAL A 40 -29.51 15.96 3.38
N MET A 41 -28.86 15.74 4.51
CA MET A 41 -27.75 14.78 4.64
C MET A 41 -28.24 13.33 4.73
N ALA A 42 -29.47 13.08 5.19
CA ALA A 42 -30.04 11.75 5.35
C ALA A 42 -29.98 10.88 4.07
N PRO A 43 -30.39 11.37 2.87
CA PRO A 43 -30.27 10.57 1.65
C PRO A 43 -28.82 10.39 1.17
N MET A 44 -27.90 11.30 1.50
CA MET A 44 -26.49 11.26 1.09
C MET A 44 -25.56 10.53 2.08
N TRP A 45 -26.07 10.13 3.24
CA TRP A 45 -25.26 9.55 4.31
C TRP A 45 -24.56 8.25 3.90
N VAL A 46 -25.25 7.42 3.12
CA VAL A 46 -24.71 6.15 2.60
C VAL A 46 -23.61 6.42 1.57
N GLU A 47 -23.81 7.39 0.69
CA GLU A 47 -22.82 7.78 -0.33
C GLU A 47 -21.55 8.35 0.31
N MET A 48 -21.71 9.21 1.32
CA MET A 48 -20.59 9.75 2.10
C MET A 48 -19.85 8.65 2.86
N SER A 49 -20.59 7.69 3.44
CA SER A 49 -19.98 6.53 4.10
C SER A 49 -19.17 5.69 3.10
N PHE A 50 -19.73 5.42 1.92
CA PHE A 50 -19.02 4.70 0.87
C PHE A 50 -17.75 5.43 0.42
N LEU A 51 -17.81 6.75 0.20
CA LEU A 51 -16.64 7.55 -0.12
C LEU A 51 -15.57 7.52 0.98
N VAL A 52 -15.98 7.60 2.25
CA VAL A 52 -15.05 7.53 3.38
C VAL A 52 -14.41 6.14 3.48
N PHE A 53 -15.18 5.06 3.40
CA PHE A 53 -14.63 3.70 3.41
C PHE A 53 -13.77 3.41 2.19
N PHE A 54 -14.15 3.92 1.02
CA PHE A 54 -13.36 3.80 -0.20
C PHE A 54 -12.04 4.58 -0.09
N ALA A 55 -12.08 5.82 0.40
CA ALA A 55 -10.90 6.64 0.63
C ALA A 55 -9.99 6.02 1.69
N LEU A 56 -10.55 5.49 2.78
CA LEU A 56 -9.81 4.75 3.81
C LEU A 56 -9.19 3.48 3.24
N GLY A 57 -9.95 2.66 2.50
CA GLY A 57 -9.44 1.45 1.85
C GLY A 57 -8.32 1.78 0.88
N PHE A 58 -8.51 2.79 0.02
CA PHE A 58 -7.49 3.27 -0.89
C PHE A 58 -6.26 3.84 -0.16
N ALA A 59 -6.47 4.60 0.92
CA ALA A 59 -5.40 5.11 1.76
C ALA A 59 -4.65 3.98 2.44
N PHE A 60 -5.32 2.92 2.93
CA PHE A 60 -4.66 1.74 3.47
C PHE A 60 -3.85 1.00 2.42
N LEU A 61 -4.41 0.74 1.23
CA LEU A 61 -3.66 0.14 0.12
C LEU A 61 -2.44 1.00 -0.24
N ARG A 62 -2.60 2.32 -0.33
CA ARG A 62 -1.54 3.24 -0.71
C ARG A 62 -0.51 3.45 0.39
N LEU A 63 -0.93 3.47 1.64
CA LEU A 63 -0.04 3.45 2.80
C LEU A 63 0.70 2.12 2.88
N ASP A 64 0.12 0.99 2.45
CA ASP A 64 0.84 -0.28 2.33
C ASP A 64 1.95 -0.17 1.28
N PHE A 65 1.70 0.46 0.13
CA PHE A 65 2.75 0.75 -0.87
C PHE A 65 3.85 1.70 -0.34
N PHE A 66 3.50 2.75 0.41
CA PHE A 66 4.49 3.68 0.98
C PHE A 66 5.22 3.13 2.23
N THR A 67 4.57 2.27 3.02
CA THR A 67 5.22 1.54 4.13
C THR A 67 6.03 0.36 3.64
N GLN A 68 5.74 -0.22 2.46
CA GLN A 68 6.65 -1.15 1.79
C GLN A 68 7.92 -0.44 1.32
N SER A 69 7.81 0.81 0.84
CA SER A 69 8.97 1.60 0.40
C SER A 69 9.91 1.99 1.56
N THR A 70 9.38 2.13 2.78
CA THR A 70 10.18 2.38 4.01
C THR A 70 10.51 1.12 4.82
N LYS A 71 10.00 -0.06 4.44
CA LYS A 71 10.54 -1.37 4.85
C LYS A 71 11.77 -1.80 4.03
N SER A 72 12.46 -0.85 3.41
CA SER A 72 13.89 -1.01 3.13
C SER A 72 14.65 -0.86 4.45
N LYS A 73 15.29 -1.95 4.91
CA LYS A 73 16.06 -2.10 6.17
C LYS A 73 15.29 -2.56 7.43
N LYS A 74 14.65 -3.72 7.36
CA LYS A 74 14.95 -4.78 8.33
C LYS A 74 15.61 -5.88 7.51
N THR A 75 16.95 -5.91 7.41
CA THR A 75 17.80 -6.73 8.28
C THR A 75 17.07 -7.97 8.82
N ILE A 76 16.54 -8.74 7.89
CA ILE A 76 16.54 -10.19 7.92
C ILE A 76 17.42 -10.45 6.70
N GLU A 77 18.75 -10.56 6.79
CA GLU A 77 19.40 -11.82 7.16
C GLU A 77 18.56 -13.06 6.86
N SER A 78 17.86 -13.07 5.72
CA SER A 78 17.64 -14.30 4.99
C SER A 78 18.95 -14.52 4.26
N GLU A 79 19.73 -15.49 4.74
CA GLU A 79 20.86 -16.11 4.05
C GLU A 79 20.41 -16.76 2.73
N THR A 80 19.68 -16.04 1.88
CA THR A 80 19.51 -16.41 0.48
C THR A 80 20.71 -15.84 -0.24
N PRO A 81 21.69 -16.67 -0.62
CA PRO A 81 22.87 -16.21 -1.31
C PRO A 81 22.43 -15.44 -2.56
N GLN A 82 22.80 -14.16 -2.62
CA GLN A 82 22.42 -13.29 -3.73
C GLN A 82 23.34 -13.58 -4.91
N PHE A 83 22.76 -13.72 -6.11
CA PHE A 83 23.55 -13.92 -7.32
C PHE A 83 24.47 -12.70 -7.53
N SER A 84 25.77 -12.95 -7.66
CA SER A 84 26.72 -11.83 -7.63
C SER A 84 26.48 -10.87 -8.81
N PRO A 85 26.47 -9.55 -8.57
CA PRO A 85 26.19 -8.56 -9.61
C PRO A 85 27.24 -8.58 -10.74
N LYS A 86 28.48 -8.99 -10.41
CA LYS A 86 29.55 -9.20 -11.39
C LYS A 86 29.23 -10.35 -12.34
N LEU A 87 28.73 -11.48 -11.83
CA LEU A 87 28.33 -12.62 -12.67
C LEU A 87 27.14 -12.26 -13.55
N LYS A 88 26.19 -11.46 -13.05
CA LYS A 88 25.05 -10.96 -13.84
C LYS A 88 25.53 -10.15 -15.05
N GLN A 89 26.40 -9.17 -14.82
CA GLN A 89 26.92 -8.33 -15.90
C GLN A 89 27.73 -9.12 -16.92
N VAL A 90 28.52 -10.11 -16.48
CA VAL A 90 29.27 -10.99 -17.38
C VAL A 90 28.31 -11.82 -18.24
N ILE A 91 27.27 -12.41 -17.66
CA ILE A 91 26.27 -13.19 -18.41
C ILE A 91 25.55 -12.34 -19.44
N GLU A 92 25.13 -11.12 -19.10
CA GLU A 92 24.46 -10.20 -20.04
C GLU A 92 25.41 -9.78 -21.18
N THR A 93 26.67 -9.48 -20.86
CA THR A 93 27.67 -9.08 -21.86
C THR A 93 28.01 -10.24 -22.80
N GLU A 94 28.14 -11.46 -22.27
CA GLU A 94 28.43 -12.66 -23.06
C GLU A 94 27.22 -13.18 -23.84
N SER A 95 26.00 -12.92 -23.34
CA SER A 95 24.77 -13.16 -24.10
C SER A 95 24.70 -12.20 -25.30
N ALA A 96 24.95 -10.91 -25.07
CA ALA A 96 25.00 -9.90 -26.14
C ALA A 96 26.14 -10.12 -27.15
N SER A 97 27.25 -10.73 -26.72
CA SER A 97 28.37 -11.10 -27.60
C SER A 97 28.10 -12.37 -28.43
N GLY A 98 26.99 -13.07 -28.19
CA GLY A 98 26.62 -14.28 -28.91
C GLY A 98 27.51 -15.48 -28.58
N SER A 99 28.10 -15.52 -27.38
CA SER A 99 29.01 -16.59 -26.94
C SER A 99 28.33 -17.55 -25.94
N PRO A 100 27.51 -18.52 -26.40
CA PRO A 100 26.70 -19.35 -25.51
C PRO A 100 27.55 -20.21 -24.55
N ALA A 101 28.75 -20.65 -24.98
CA ALA A 101 29.66 -21.39 -24.11
C ALA A 101 30.21 -20.54 -22.94
N ALA A 102 30.42 -19.23 -23.16
CA ALA A 102 30.91 -18.31 -22.13
C ALA A 102 29.80 -17.99 -21.11
N VAL A 103 28.56 -17.82 -21.59
CA VAL A 103 27.35 -17.69 -20.76
C VAL A 103 27.20 -18.89 -19.82
N LEU A 104 27.32 -20.11 -20.33
CA LEU A 104 27.22 -21.32 -19.50
C LEU A 104 28.37 -21.45 -18.50
N LYS A 105 29.59 -21.05 -18.87
CA LYS A 105 30.74 -21.06 -17.95
C LYS A 105 30.55 -20.08 -16.80
N ALA A 106 30.09 -18.87 -17.10
CA ALA A 106 29.79 -17.85 -16.09
C ALA A 106 28.61 -18.28 -15.21
N TRP A 107 27.56 -18.85 -15.79
CA TRP A 107 26.42 -19.36 -15.05
C TRP A 107 26.80 -20.52 -14.12
N ARG A 108 27.55 -21.51 -14.62
CA ARG A 108 28.02 -22.64 -13.79
C ARG A 108 28.91 -22.22 -12.63
N ALA A 109 29.63 -21.10 -12.74
CA ALA A 109 30.39 -20.53 -11.63
C ALA A 109 29.51 -19.94 -10.51
N GLY A 110 28.27 -19.57 -10.81
CA GLY A 110 27.32 -18.98 -9.86
C GLY A 110 26.13 -19.87 -9.47
N LYS A 111 25.83 -20.92 -10.24
CA LYS A 111 24.59 -21.71 -10.11
C LYS A 111 24.45 -22.41 -8.75
N ASP A 112 25.56 -22.85 -8.17
CA ASP A 112 25.55 -23.53 -6.86
C ASP A 112 25.49 -22.56 -5.69
N ILE A 113 25.92 -21.32 -5.92
CA ILE A 113 26.00 -20.29 -4.90
C ILE A 113 24.62 -19.69 -4.71
N ALA A 114 23.91 -19.29 -5.77
CA ALA A 114 22.70 -18.50 -5.66
C ALA A 114 21.62 -18.88 -6.68
N PRO A 115 20.33 -18.64 -6.39
CA PRO A 115 19.27 -18.75 -7.38
C PRO A 115 19.52 -17.77 -8.53
N THR A 116 19.55 -18.30 -9.75
CA THR A 116 19.61 -17.50 -10.99
C THR A 116 18.40 -16.54 -11.06
N PRO A 117 18.61 -15.23 -11.26
CA PRO A 117 17.51 -14.29 -11.47
C PRO A 117 16.77 -14.59 -12.78
N SER A 118 15.45 -14.33 -12.79
CA SER A 118 14.54 -14.65 -13.91
C SER A 118 14.91 -13.98 -15.23
N GLU A 119 15.53 -12.81 -15.18
CA GLU A 119 16.04 -12.06 -16.33
C GLU A 119 17.13 -12.85 -17.08
N LEU A 120 18.10 -13.40 -16.34
CA LEU A 120 19.23 -14.17 -16.91
C LEU A 120 18.87 -15.61 -17.24
N PHE A 121 17.77 -16.12 -16.66
CA PHE A 121 17.36 -17.51 -16.87
C PHE A 121 17.05 -17.78 -18.34
N LYS A 122 16.52 -16.80 -19.08
CA LYS A 122 16.26 -16.92 -20.52
C LYS A 122 17.55 -17.11 -21.31
N ASP A 123 18.56 -16.30 -21.04
CA ASP A 123 19.86 -16.35 -21.72
C ASP A 123 20.59 -17.67 -21.43
N VAL A 124 20.51 -18.16 -20.20
CA VAL A 124 21.09 -19.44 -19.80
C VAL A 124 20.38 -20.61 -20.48
N VAL A 125 19.04 -20.59 -20.53
CA VAL A 125 18.25 -21.64 -21.22
C VAL A 125 18.55 -21.64 -22.71
N GLN A 126 18.63 -20.46 -23.33
CA GLN A 126 19.00 -20.33 -24.73
C GLN A 126 20.41 -20.90 -24.99
N ALA A 127 21.39 -20.51 -24.18
CA ALA A 127 22.75 -21.03 -24.30
C ALA A 127 22.85 -22.55 -24.07
N LEU A 128 22.04 -23.11 -23.15
CA LEU A 128 21.93 -24.55 -22.92
C LEU A 128 21.29 -25.26 -24.11
N ALA A 129 20.25 -24.69 -24.71
CA ALA A 129 19.60 -25.25 -25.89
C ALA A 129 20.57 -25.30 -27.09
N ASP A 130 21.37 -24.24 -27.26
CA ASP A 130 22.29 -24.10 -28.39
C ASP A 130 23.54 -24.98 -28.23
N THR A 131 24.02 -25.20 -27.00
CA THR A 131 25.28 -25.93 -26.75
C THR A 131 25.06 -27.37 -26.30
N GLN A 132 24.10 -27.63 -25.41
CA GLN A 132 23.92 -28.92 -24.73
C GLN A 132 22.43 -29.26 -24.49
N PRO A 133 21.62 -29.43 -25.55
CA PRO A 133 20.17 -29.61 -25.43
C PRO A 133 19.78 -30.89 -24.66
N GLN A 134 20.60 -31.93 -24.72
CA GLN A 134 20.35 -33.21 -24.04
C GLN A 134 20.55 -33.13 -22.51
N ALA A 135 21.49 -32.31 -22.05
CA ALA A 135 21.81 -32.15 -20.62
C ALA A 135 21.03 -30.99 -19.96
N MET A 136 20.39 -30.14 -20.77
CA MET A 136 19.66 -28.94 -20.34
C MET A 136 18.63 -29.24 -19.26
N VAL A 137 17.74 -30.22 -19.48
CA VAL A 137 16.65 -30.53 -18.54
C VAL A 137 17.21 -31.03 -17.22
N ALA A 138 18.21 -31.91 -17.24
CA ALA A 138 18.83 -32.45 -16.04
C ALA A 138 19.52 -31.34 -15.21
N GLU A 139 20.28 -30.45 -15.86
CA GLU A 139 20.95 -29.34 -15.16
C GLU A 139 19.98 -28.30 -14.60
N LEU A 140 18.94 -27.94 -15.35
CA LEU A 140 17.93 -26.98 -14.89
C LEU A 140 17.10 -27.54 -13.73
N VAL A 141 16.68 -28.80 -13.82
CA VAL A 141 15.93 -29.46 -12.73
C VAL A 141 16.79 -29.55 -11.48
N ALA A 142 18.07 -29.93 -11.59
CA ALA A 142 18.99 -29.96 -10.46
C ALA A 142 19.16 -28.57 -9.81
N HIS A 143 19.27 -27.51 -10.62
CA HIS A 143 19.37 -26.14 -10.14
C HIS A 143 18.09 -25.67 -9.42
N ILE A 144 16.91 -25.94 -10.01
CA ILE A 144 15.61 -25.59 -9.42
C ILE A 144 15.37 -26.35 -8.12
N GLN A 145 15.73 -27.64 -8.06
CA GLN A 145 15.63 -28.42 -6.82
C GLN A 145 16.53 -27.86 -5.72
N ARG A 146 17.77 -27.51 -6.07
CA ARG A 146 18.75 -26.95 -5.13
C ARG A 146 18.29 -25.62 -4.53
N HIS A 147 17.61 -24.80 -5.33
CA HIS A 147 17.14 -23.48 -4.89
C HIS A 147 15.60 -23.39 -4.75
N ALA A 148 14.92 -24.51 -4.58
CA ALA A 148 13.45 -24.58 -4.59
C ALA A 148 12.81 -23.67 -3.54
N VAL A 149 13.43 -23.55 -2.36
CA VAL A 149 12.97 -22.70 -1.26
C VAL A 149 13.09 -21.21 -1.60
N ALA A 150 14.19 -20.81 -2.25
CA ALA A 150 14.43 -19.42 -2.64
C ALA A 150 13.56 -19.02 -3.85
N LEU A 151 13.37 -19.92 -4.81
CA LEU A 151 12.56 -19.67 -6.01
C LEU A 151 11.06 -19.67 -5.72
N LYS A 152 10.56 -20.51 -4.81
CA LYS A 152 9.13 -20.57 -4.45
C LYS A 152 8.65 -19.30 -3.72
N ASN A 153 9.55 -18.63 -3.00
CA ASN A 153 9.25 -17.45 -2.18
C ASN A 153 9.62 -16.12 -2.88
N ALA A 154 10.18 -16.17 -4.09
CA ALA A 154 10.45 -15.01 -4.91
C ALA A 154 9.16 -14.56 -5.63
N ARG A 155 8.29 -13.86 -4.89
CA ARG A 155 7.03 -13.31 -5.42
C ARG A 155 6.99 -11.80 -5.29
#